data_AF-A0A0D2ANQ5-F1
#
_entry.id   AF-A0A0D2ANQ5-F1
#
_cell.length_a   1.000
_cell.length_b   1.000
_cell.length_c   1.000
_cell.angle_alpha   90.00
_cell.angle_beta   90.00
_cell.angle_gamma   90.00
#
_symmetry.space_group_name_H-M   'P 1'
#
loop_
_entity.id
_entity.type
_entity.pdbx_description
1 polymer ?
#
loop_
_entity_poly.entity_id
_entity_poly.type
_entity_poly.pdbx_seq_one_letter_code
_entity_poly.pdbx_strand_id
1 'polypeptide(L)'
;MVQTTLAGWLNMSQPQSEKHNGISQSSAATANEPMKPKASAEKNIMTEKEDYCAKETTTNATGVTYTSLQNRPVDSTIELPPNVDLVRITVDTLPSFRRMTSLLLPVPYPDKFYNDILTDEVASRISMVAIWTDATTQASRVVAGVRCRLISHPAQTDPNPSLYISTLTTLAPFRGMKLARALLRQVTARAIHEYGVGTVTAHVWETNEQARKWYEKVGFKELSYNPEYYRKLKPGGAYLLERKVGPGDLLDLHSVENEA
;
A
#
# COMPACT_ATOMS: atom_id res chain seq x y z
N MET A 1 23.36 0.17 -29.96
CA MET A 1 23.36 0.71 -28.59
C MET A 1 22.16 1.64 -28.47
N VAL A 2 21.00 1.13 -28.04
CA VAL A 2 19.74 1.90 -28.00
C VAL A 2 19.35 2.03 -26.54
N GLN A 3 19.53 3.23 -25.99
CA GLN A 3 19.04 3.63 -24.69
C GLN A 3 17.51 3.69 -24.76
N THR A 4 16.81 2.93 -23.92
CA THR A 4 15.37 3.09 -23.73
C THR A 4 15.12 3.65 -22.33
N THR A 5 14.69 4.89 -22.29
CA THR A 5 14.42 5.71 -21.10
C THR A 5 13.15 5.23 -20.37
N LEU A 6 13.24 5.14 -19.05
CA LEU A 6 12.23 4.62 -18.10
C LEU A 6 10.95 5.49 -17.94
N ALA A 7 10.64 6.36 -18.90
CA ALA A 7 9.51 7.31 -18.82
C ALA A 7 8.14 6.72 -19.21
N GLY A 8 8.06 5.48 -19.70
CA GLY A 8 6.81 4.87 -20.16
C GLY A 8 5.86 4.34 -19.07
N TRP A 9 6.15 4.59 -17.79
CA TRP A 9 5.54 3.85 -16.67
C TRP A 9 4.27 4.50 -16.09
N LEU A 10 3.90 5.70 -16.53
CA LEU A 10 2.78 6.45 -15.94
C LEU A 10 1.63 6.82 -16.89
N ASN A 11 1.69 6.46 -18.18
CA ASN A 11 0.73 6.97 -19.17
C ASN A 11 0.19 5.94 -20.17
N MET A 12 0.04 4.67 -19.78
CA MET A 12 -0.70 3.71 -20.62
C MET A 12 -2.18 3.70 -20.23
N SER A 13 -2.98 4.37 -21.05
CA SER A 13 -4.40 4.08 -21.23
C SER A 13 -4.56 2.60 -21.56
N GLN A 14 -5.51 1.93 -20.91
CA GLN A 14 -5.85 0.53 -21.19
C GLN A 14 -6.18 0.34 -22.69
N PRO A 15 -5.74 -0.75 -23.34
CA PRO A 15 -6.26 -1.09 -24.67
C PRO A 15 -7.73 -1.46 -24.57
N GLN A 16 -8.54 -0.89 -25.46
CA GLN A 16 -9.93 -1.27 -25.64
C GLN A 16 -10.03 -2.72 -26.13
N SER A 17 -11.00 -3.45 -25.60
CA SER A 17 -11.39 -4.78 -26.07
C SER A 17 -12.01 -4.70 -27.46
N GLU A 18 -11.34 -5.24 -28.48
CA GLU A 18 -11.97 -5.53 -29.78
C GLU A 18 -12.28 -7.02 -29.95
N LYS A 19 -13.40 -7.26 -30.63
CA LYS A 19 -14.16 -8.50 -30.70
C LYS A 19 -13.58 -9.53 -31.67
N HIS A 20 -13.87 -10.78 -31.36
CA HIS A 20 -13.63 -12.02 -32.13
C HIS A 20 -14.16 -12.03 -33.58
N ASN A 21 -13.35 -12.59 -34.49
CA ASN A 21 -13.69 -13.47 -35.64
C ASN A 21 -12.37 -13.78 -36.41
N GLY A 22 -11.98 -14.96 -36.87
CA GLY A 22 -12.45 -16.34 -36.81
C GLY A 22 -11.51 -17.26 -37.64
N ILE A 23 -11.52 -18.56 -37.32
CA ILE A 23 -11.41 -19.74 -38.22
C ILE A 23 -10.04 -20.23 -38.79
N SER A 24 -9.72 -21.50 -38.42
CA SER A 24 -9.00 -22.60 -39.13
C SER A 24 -7.47 -22.53 -39.36
N GLN A 25 -6.66 -23.59 -39.39
CA GLN A 25 -6.77 -25.07 -39.21
C GLN A 25 -5.34 -25.70 -39.20
N SER A 26 -5.16 -26.81 -38.47
CA SER A 26 -4.19 -27.96 -38.64
C SER A 26 -2.66 -27.66 -38.60
N SER A 27 -1.73 -28.53 -38.16
CA SER A 27 -1.67 -30.01 -38.12
C SER A 27 -0.49 -30.54 -37.27
N ALA A 28 -0.71 -31.73 -36.67
CA ALA A 28 0.19 -32.90 -36.51
C ALA A 28 1.37 -32.95 -35.50
N ALA A 29 1.22 -33.94 -34.58
CA ALA A 29 2.17 -34.96 -34.08
C ALA A 29 3.47 -34.51 -33.34
N THR A 30 3.83 -35.03 -32.16
CA THR A 30 4.08 -36.45 -31.85
C THR A 30 4.17 -36.66 -30.33
N ALA A 31 3.72 -37.83 -29.87
CA ALA A 31 3.73 -38.31 -28.49
C ALA A 31 5.15 -38.51 -27.93
N ASN A 32 5.29 -38.38 -26.61
CA ASN A 32 5.98 -39.33 -25.73
C ASN A 32 5.83 -38.93 -24.24
N GLU A 33 5.06 -39.72 -23.51
CA GLU A 33 5.17 -39.99 -22.07
C GLU A 33 5.66 -41.46 -21.93
N PRO A 34 6.02 -42.03 -20.76
CA PRO A 34 5.99 -41.48 -19.39
C PRO A 34 7.26 -41.81 -18.56
N MET A 35 7.42 -41.17 -17.38
CA MET A 35 7.97 -41.82 -16.17
C MET A 35 7.79 -40.95 -14.91
N LYS A 36 6.88 -41.41 -14.02
CA LYS A 36 6.94 -41.26 -12.54
C LYS A 36 7.64 -42.53 -11.98
N PRO A 37 8.04 -42.70 -10.70
CA PRO A 37 7.54 -42.07 -9.45
C PRO A 37 8.69 -41.62 -8.48
N LYS A 38 8.53 -40.97 -7.33
CA LYS A 38 7.84 -41.26 -6.04
C LYS A 38 7.95 -40.00 -5.15
N ALA A 39 6.88 -39.59 -4.45
CA ALA A 39 6.69 -39.67 -2.98
C ALA A 39 7.88 -39.10 -2.17
N SER A 40 7.75 -38.14 -1.25
CA SER A 40 6.81 -38.05 -0.13
C SER A 40 7.08 -36.75 0.65
N ALA A 41 6.06 -36.07 1.18
CA ALA A 41 6.19 -35.29 2.41
C ALA A 41 4.80 -35.03 3.00
N GLU A 42 4.70 -35.34 4.29
CA GLU A 42 3.47 -35.53 5.05
C GLU A 42 2.85 -34.22 5.53
N LYS A 43 1.53 -34.30 5.71
CA LYS A 43 0.68 -33.31 6.36
C LYS A 43 1.04 -33.23 7.84
N ASN A 44 1.10 -32.03 8.40
CA ASN A 44 0.82 -31.85 9.82
C ASN A 44 -0.23 -30.76 10.00
N ILE A 45 -1.39 -31.22 10.49
CA ILE A 45 -2.56 -30.45 10.88
C ILE A 45 -2.40 -30.18 12.37
N MET A 46 -2.35 -28.93 12.78
CA MET A 46 -2.65 -28.53 14.16
C MET A 46 -3.83 -27.57 14.13
N THR A 47 -4.95 -28.11 14.55
CA THR A 47 -6.18 -27.43 14.96
C THR A 47 -5.94 -26.63 16.24
N GLU A 48 -6.20 -25.34 16.20
CA GLU A 48 -6.51 -24.55 17.40
C GLU A 48 -7.96 -24.08 17.30
N LYS A 49 -8.73 -24.50 18.31
CA LYS A 49 -10.11 -24.12 18.58
C LYS A 49 -10.06 -22.99 19.60
N GLU A 50 -10.66 -21.84 19.32
CA GLU A 50 -11.10 -20.92 20.37
C GLU A 50 -12.43 -20.24 19.99
N ASP A 51 -13.48 -20.72 20.66
CA ASP A 51 -14.53 -20.01 21.37
C ASP A 51 -15.42 -18.98 20.67
N TYR A 52 -16.60 -19.51 20.33
CA TYR A 52 -17.85 -18.80 20.09
C TYR A 52 -18.41 -18.24 21.42
N CYS A 53 -18.35 -16.92 21.63
CA CYS A 53 -19.05 -16.26 22.73
C CYS A 53 -20.48 -15.86 22.30
N ALA A 54 -21.47 -16.19 23.14
CA ALA A 54 -22.90 -16.10 22.86
C ALA A 54 -23.40 -14.66 22.67
N LYS A 55 -24.41 -14.49 21.80
CA LYS A 55 -25.16 -13.23 21.65
C LYS A 55 -26.23 -13.13 22.74
N GLU A 56 -26.09 -12.18 23.65
CA GLU A 56 -27.13 -11.86 24.61
C GLU A 56 -28.28 -11.09 23.91
N THR A 57 -29.48 -11.65 24.00
CA THR A 57 -30.72 -11.05 23.49
C THR A 57 -31.49 -10.49 24.68
N THR A 58 -31.65 -9.17 24.77
CA THR A 58 -32.56 -8.54 25.72
C THR A 58 -33.71 -7.89 24.98
N THR A 59 -34.93 -8.37 25.24
CA THR A 59 -36.19 -7.88 24.64
C THR A 59 -36.78 -6.81 25.55
N ASN A 60 -36.92 -5.58 25.06
CA ASN A 60 -37.73 -4.56 25.73
C ASN A 60 -39.14 -4.50 25.13
N ALA A 61 -40.12 -4.28 26.02
CA ALA A 61 -41.55 -4.34 25.77
C ALA A 61 -42.07 -3.13 24.98
N THR A 62 -41.71 -3.01 23.71
CA THR A 62 -42.42 -2.23 22.67
C THR A 62 -41.92 -2.76 21.34
N GLY A 63 -42.74 -3.55 20.63
CA GLY A 63 -42.36 -4.32 19.44
C GLY A 63 -41.95 -3.49 18.22
N VAL A 64 -40.82 -2.79 18.30
CA VAL A 64 -40.22 -2.02 17.21
C VAL A 64 -38.77 -2.46 17.03
N THR A 65 -38.52 -3.15 15.93
CA THR A 65 -37.19 -3.62 15.53
C THR A 65 -36.43 -2.47 14.90
N TYR A 66 -35.56 -1.81 15.68
CA TYR A 66 -34.50 -0.97 15.13
C TYR A 66 -33.22 -1.79 15.08
N THR A 67 -32.72 -2.08 13.88
CA THR A 67 -31.35 -2.56 13.69
C THR A 67 -30.41 -1.41 14.03
N SER A 68 -30.03 -1.33 15.30
CA SER A 68 -28.90 -0.51 15.74
C SER A 68 -27.65 -1.01 15.01
N LEU A 69 -27.12 -0.19 14.10
CA LEU A 69 -25.80 -0.41 13.52
C LEU A 69 -24.80 -0.29 14.67
N GLN A 70 -24.44 -1.43 15.24
CA GLN A 70 -23.46 -1.53 16.31
C GLN A 70 -22.15 -0.87 15.87
N ASN A 71 -21.76 0.14 16.67
CA ASN A 71 -20.45 0.74 16.81
C ASN A 71 -19.31 -0.16 16.30
N ARG A 72 -18.82 0.12 15.08
CA ARG A 72 -17.42 -0.19 14.78
C ARG A 72 -16.59 0.77 15.64
N PRO A 73 -15.67 0.30 16.51
CA PRO A 73 -14.80 1.20 17.23
C PRO A 73 -14.09 2.08 16.20
N VAL A 74 -14.36 3.38 16.25
CA VAL A 74 -13.58 4.40 15.55
C VAL A 74 -12.15 4.15 15.99
N ASP A 75 -11.26 3.88 15.02
CA ASP A 75 -9.87 3.53 15.27
C ASP A 75 -9.20 4.66 16.07
N SER A 76 -9.18 4.46 17.39
CA SER A 76 -8.48 5.24 18.40
C SER A 76 -7.12 5.69 17.86
N THR A 77 -6.85 6.99 17.99
CA THR A 77 -5.56 7.67 17.86
C THR A 77 -4.36 6.72 17.80
N ILE A 78 -3.56 6.76 16.72
CA ILE A 78 -2.32 5.99 16.68
C ILE A 78 -1.32 6.64 17.63
N GLU A 79 -1.19 6.08 18.82
CA GLU A 79 -0.14 6.47 19.76
C GLU A 79 1.22 5.99 19.24
N LEU A 80 2.09 6.95 18.91
CA LEU A 80 3.47 6.70 18.56
C LEU A 80 4.35 6.77 19.82
N PRO A 81 5.47 6.02 19.85
CA PRO A 81 6.48 6.19 20.89
C PRO A 81 6.99 7.64 20.91
N PRO A 82 7.35 8.17 22.09
CA PRO A 82 7.82 9.57 22.21
C PRO A 82 9.12 9.86 21.46
N ASN A 83 9.86 8.82 21.09
CA ASN A 83 11.13 8.94 20.36
C ASN A 83 10.96 8.91 18.84
N VAL A 84 9.72 9.03 18.34
CA VAL A 84 9.39 8.97 16.92
C VAL A 84 8.82 10.29 16.46
N ASP A 85 9.48 10.88 15.46
CA ASP A 85 8.98 12.05 14.75
C ASP A 85 8.63 11.70 13.31
N LEU A 86 7.45 12.14 12.86
CA LEU A 86 7.04 12.04 11.46
C LEU A 86 7.30 13.36 10.76
N VAL A 87 8.23 13.36 9.80
CA VAL A 87 8.71 14.59 9.14
C VAL A 87 8.64 14.44 7.62
N ARG A 88 8.59 15.59 6.91
CA ARG A 88 8.78 15.61 5.45
C ARG A 88 10.15 15.09 5.09
N ILE A 89 10.27 14.53 3.89
CA ILE A 89 11.58 14.15 3.36
C ILE A 89 12.33 15.42 2.95
N THR A 90 13.55 15.55 3.46
CA THR A 90 14.47 16.69 3.27
C THR A 90 15.75 16.22 2.57
N VAL A 91 16.61 17.16 2.17
CA VAL A 91 17.93 16.86 1.60
C VAL A 91 18.74 15.94 2.52
N ASP A 92 18.68 16.13 3.84
CA ASP A 92 19.44 15.36 4.82
C ASP A 92 18.90 13.94 5.02
N THR A 93 17.58 13.76 4.90
CA THR A 93 16.94 12.46 5.15
C THR A 93 16.83 11.60 3.88
N LEU A 94 16.87 12.22 2.70
CA LEU A 94 16.74 11.54 1.41
C LEU A 94 17.78 10.41 1.19
N PRO A 95 19.08 10.57 1.51
CA PRO A 95 20.06 9.48 1.38
C PRO A 95 19.70 8.25 2.21
N SER A 96 19.23 8.47 3.45
CA SER A 96 18.80 7.40 4.35
C SER A 96 17.54 6.71 3.84
N PHE A 97 16.56 7.48 3.34
CA PHE A 97 15.37 6.93 2.70
C PHE A 97 15.72 6.08 1.46
N ARG A 98 16.59 6.59 0.57
CA ARG A 98 17.08 5.87 -0.62
C ARG A 98 17.79 4.56 -0.27
N ARG A 99 18.64 4.57 0.76
CA ARG A 99 19.32 3.37 1.23
C ARG A 99 18.31 2.35 1.77
N MET A 100 17.34 2.80 2.55
CA MET A 100 16.31 1.94 3.13
C MET A 100 15.41 1.30 2.06
N THR A 101 14.94 2.07 1.08
CA THR A 101 14.11 1.53 -0.02
C THR A 101 14.90 0.53 -0.87
N SER A 102 16.17 0.82 -1.16
CA SER A 102 17.04 -0.10 -1.91
C SER A 102 17.35 -1.39 -1.15
N LEU A 103 17.44 -1.33 0.19
CA LEU A 103 17.64 -2.49 1.04
C LEU A 103 16.40 -3.38 1.15
N LEU A 104 15.20 -2.76 1.21
CA LEU A 104 13.96 -3.46 1.56
C LEU A 104 13.13 -3.90 0.36
N LEU A 105 13.37 -3.35 -0.83
CA LEU A 105 12.53 -3.60 -2.02
C LEU A 105 13.32 -4.34 -3.10
N PRO A 106 12.68 -5.32 -3.77
CA PRO A 106 13.36 -6.14 -4.78
C PRO A 106 13.60 -5.39 -6.10
N VAL A 107 12.89 -4.28 -6.33
CA VAL A 107 13.03 -3.45 -7.54
C VAL A 107 13.58 -2.08 -7.15
N PRO A 108 14.77 -1.69 -7.63
CA PRO A 108 15.33 -0.38 -7.35
C PRO A 108 14.59 0.71 -8.13
N TYR A 109 14.48 1.89 -7.51
CA TYR A 109 13.94 3.09 -8.14
C TYR A 109 15.04 3.93 -8.79
N PRO A 110 14.77 4.60 -9.93
CA PRO A 110 15.72 5.49 -10.59
C PRO A 110 15.95 6.79 -9.79
N ASP A 111 17.04 7.51 -10.04
CA ASP A 111 17.35 8.77 -9.35
C ASP A 111 16.23 9.81 -9.44
N LYS A 112 15.56 9.91 -10.59
CA LYS A 112 14.41 10.80 -10.78
C LYS A 112 13.33 10.60 -9.71
N PHE A 113 13.06 9.36 -9.31
CA PHE A 113 12.07 9.06 -8.28
C PHE A 113 12.39 9.75 -6.95
N TYR A 114 13.67 9.80 -6.57
CA TYR A 114 14.13 10.41 -5.34
C TYR A 114 14.27 11.93 -5.47
N ASN A 115 14.76 12.42 -6.61
CA ASN A 115 14.92 13.86 -6.85
C ASN A 115 13.54 14.54 -6.88
N ASP A 116 12.55 13.90 -7.50
CA ASP A 116 11.17 14.39 -7.54
C ASP A 116 10.60 14.62 -6.14
N ILE A 117 11.04 13.90 -5.10
CA ILE A 117 10.56 14.12 -3.72
C ILE A 117 10.89 15.54 -3.24
N LEU A 118 12.02 16.09 -3.67
CA LEU A 118 12.48 17.43 -3.27
C LEU A 118 12.05 18.51 -4.26
N THR A 119 11.94 18.18 -5.55
CA THR A 119 11.69 19.18 -6.61
C THR A 119 10.23 19.33 -6.99
N ASP A 120 9.40 18.30 -6.78
CA ASP A 120 7.96 18.35 -7.05
C ASP A 120 7.22 18.82 -5.79
N GLU A 121 6.52 19.96 -5.89
CA GLU A 121 5.85 20.60 -4.77
C GLU A 121 4.86 19.65 -4.09
N VAL A 122 4.04 18.96 -4.89
CA VAL A 122 3.04 18.01 -4.39
C VAL A 122 3.72 16.85 -3.68
N ALA A 123 4.68 16.17 -4.33
CA ALA A 123 5.38 15.02 -3.76
C ALA A 123 6.09 15.38 -2.44
N SER A 124 6.64 16.59 -2.32
CA SER A 124 7.31 17.07 -1.10
C SER A 124 6.35 17.22 0.10
N ARG A 125 5.07 17.51 -0.15
CA ARG A 125 4.03 17.70 0.87
C ARG A 125 3.44 16.38 1.35
N ILE A 126 3.31 15.41 0.43
CA ILE A 126 2.66 14.10 0.66
C ILE A 126 3.64 12.92 0.77
N SER A 127 4.93 13.17 0.94
CA SER A 127 5.95 12.14 1.20
C SER A 127 6.67 12.42 2.51
N MET A 128 6.82 11.39 3.34
CA MET A 128 7.27 11.55 4.73
C MET A 128 8.13 10.38 5.18
N VAL A 129 8.94 10.62 6.21
CA VAL A 129 9.74 9.61 6.91
C VAL A 129 9.46 9.66 8.41
N ALA A 130 9.65 8.51 9.07
CA ALA A 130 9.70 8.43 10.51
C ALA A 130 11.17 8.44 10.95
N ILE A 131 11.53 9.37 11.82
CA ILE A 131 12.83 9.45 12.48
C ILE A 131 12.69 8.86 13.87
N TRP A 132 13.61 7.97 14.23
CA TRP A 132 13.77 7.47 15.59
C TRP A 132 14.98 8.14 16.23
N THR A 133 14.80 8.67 17.44
CA THR A 133 15.89 9.18 18.27
C THR A 133 16.21 8.22 19.41
N ASP A 134 17.44 7.74 19.44
CA ASP A 134 17.91 6.85 20.49
C ASP A 134 18.06 7.62 21.81
N ALA A 135 17.39 7.17 22.87
CA ALA A 135 17.36 7.89 24.15
C ALA A 135 18.73 7.99 24.83
N THR A 136 19.62 7.02 24.59
CA THR A 136 20.93 6.95 25.24
C THR A 136 21.97 7.74 24.47
N THR A 137 22.02 7.54 23.15
CA THR A 137 23.05 8.12 22.27
C THR A 137 22.63 9.44 21.64
N GLN A 138 21.34 9.79 21.72
CA GLN A 138 20.72 10.95 21.04
C GLN A 138 20.90 10.92 19.51
N ALA A 139 21.24 9.75 18.95
CA ALA A 139 21.42 9.57 17.52
C ALA A 139 20.07 9.37 16.83
N SER A 140 19.78 10.24 15.85
CA SER A 140 18.57 10.17 15.02
C SER A 140 18.81 9.38 13.74
N ARG A 141 17.84 8.54 13.36
CA ARG A 141 17.90 7.76 12.11
C ARG A 141 16.53 7.58 11.47
N VAL A 142 16.49 7.52 10.14
CA VAL A 142 15.27 7.18 9.39
C VAL A 142 14.96 5.69 9.56
N VAL A 143 13.76 5.37 10.02
CA VAL A 143 13.33 3.98 10.33
C VAL A 143 12.13 3.48 9.54
N ALA A 144 11.35 4.40 8.97
CA ALA A 144 10.25 4.13 8.06
C ALA A 144 10.07 5.29 7.09
N GLY A 145 9.43 5.05 5.95
CA GLY A 145 9.14 6.11 5.00
C GLY A 145 8.07 5.75 3.99
N VAL A 146 7.41 6.78 3.50
CA VAL A 146 6.37 6.71 2.48
C VAL A 146 6.65 7.76 1.41
N ARG A 147 6.55 7.34 0.14
CA ARG A 147 6.55 8.25 -1.00
C ARG A 147 5.24 8.11 -1.74
N CYS A 148 4.56 9.23 -1.93
CA CYS A 148 3.30 9.28 -2.65
C CYS A 148 3.37 10.19 -3.89
N ARG A 149 2.32 10.12 -4.71
CA ARG A 149 2.04 11.06 -5.81
C ARG A 149 0.54 11.13 -6.01
N LEU A 150 0.06 12.21 -6.62
CA LEU A 150 -1.33 12.27 -7.07
C LEU A 150 -1.49 11.58 -8.43
N ILE A 151 -2.64 10.94 -8.63
CA ILE A 151 -3.07 10.39 -9.90
C ILE A 151 -4.49 10.86 -10.16
N SER A 152 -4.71 11.46 -11.32
CA SER A 152 -6.06 11.66 -11.85
C SER A 152 -6.45 10.43 -12.67
N HIS A 153 -7.64 9.90 -12.45
CA HIS A 153 -8.17 8.80 -13.24
C HIS A 153 -9.13 9.37 -14.30
N PRO A 154 -8.68 9.62 -15.55
CA PRO A 154 -9.53 10.21 -16.58
C PRO A 154 -10.74 9.33 -16.97
N ALA A 155 -10.69 8.04 -16.62
CA ALA A 155 -11.73 7.06 -16.89
C ALA A 155 -12.63 6.76 -15.67
N GLN A 156 -12.35 7.29 -14.49
CA GLN A 156 -13.25 7.15 -13.34
C GLN A 156 -14.24 8.31 -13.31
N THR A 157 -15.46 8.01 -12.87
CA THR A 157 -16.53 9.01 -12.64
C THR A 157 -16.28 9.86 -11.40
N ASP A 158 -15.26 9.54 -10.60
CA ASP A 158 -14.91 10.26 -9.37
C ASP A 158 -14.07 11.49 -9.76
N PRO A 159 -14.54 12.72 -9.49
CA PRO A 159 -13.80 13.94 -9.86
C PRO A 159 -12.53 14.11 -9.01
N ASN A 160 -12.41 13.40 -7.89
CA ASN A 160 -11.34 13.58 -6.92
C ASN A 160 -10.10 12.76 -7.31
N PRO A 161 -8.88 13.31 -7.14
CA PRO A 161 -7.65 12.58 -7.40
C PRO A 161 -7.45 11.42 -6.42
N SER A 162 -6.62 10.45 -6.80
CA SER A 162 -6.12 9.38 -5.93
C SER A 162 -4.73 9.71 -5.39
N LEU A 163 -4.51 9.48 -4.10
CA LEU A 163 -3.19 9.39 -3.49
C LEU A 163 -2.58 8.02 -3.79
N TYR A 164 -1.60 7.97 -4.68
CA TYR A 164 -0.90 6.73 -5.00
C TYR A 164 0.34 6.53 -4.14
N ILE A 165 0.33 5.47 -3.34
CA ILE A 165 1.48 5.02 -2.55
C ILE A 165 2.47 4.37 -3.50
N SER A 166 3.56 5.09 -3.78
CA SER A 166 4.60 4.58 -4.67
C SER A 166 5.53 3.61 -3.94
N THR A 167 5.81 3.91 -2.67
CA THR A 167 6.68 3.12 -1.79
C THR A 167 6.25 3.33 -0.34
N LEU A 168 6.20 2.25 0.44
CA LEU A 168 6.01 2.28 1.89
C LEU A 168 6.95 1.24 2.51
N THR A 169 7.85 1.68 3.39
CA THR A 169 8.87 0.81 3.97
C THR A 169 9.05 1.06 5.47
N THR A 170 9.46 0.02 6.19
CA THR A 170 9.79 0.07 7.62
C THR A 170 10.89 -0.95 7.91
N LEU A 171 11.95 -0.50 8.57
CA LEU A 171 13.05 -1.36 9.02
C LEU A 171 12.52 -2.43 9.98
N ALA A 172 13.05 -3.65 9.87
CA ALA A 172 12.55 -4.81 10.62
C ALA A 172 12.42 -4.59 12.14
N PRO A 173 13.39 -3.98 12.84
CA PRO A 173 13.30 -3.76 14.29
C PRO A 173 12.16 -2.81 14.71
N PHE A 174 11.65 -2.01 13.79
CA PHE A 174 10.60 -1.02 14.03
C PHE A 174 9.23 -1.47 13.51
N ARG A 175 9.14 -2.69 12.96
CA ARG A 175 7.86 -3.29 12.61
C ARG A 175 7.10 -3.61 13.90
N GLY A 176 5.78 -3.39 13.89
CA GLY A 176 4.93 -3.52 15.08
C GLY A 176 4.70 -2.21 15.84
N MET A 177 5.50 -1.17 15.60
CA MET A 177 5.36 0.16 16.22
C MET A 177 4.39 1.08 15.48
N LYS A 178 3.53 0.52 14.62
CA LYS A 178 2.51 1.22 13.82
C LYS A 178 3.02 2.37 12.91
N LEU A 179 4.34 2.52 12.71
CA LEU A 179 4.96 3.60 11.93
C LEU A 179 4.41 3.71 10.49
N ALA A 180 4.33 2.58 9.78
CA ALA A 180 3.79 2.56 8.41
C ALA A 180 2.34 3.06 8.35
N ARG A 181 1.53 2.73 9.36
CA ARG A 181 0.13 3.15 9.46
C ARG A 181 0.03 4.63 9.83
N ALA A 182 0.87 5.11 10.73
CA ALA A 182 0.93 6.51 11.12
C ALA A 182 1.35 7.41 9.95
N LEU A 183 2.42 7.03 9.24
CA LEU A 183 2.84 7.70 8.00
C LEU A 183 1.70 7.75 6.98
N LEU A 184 1.05 6.61 6.73
CA LEU A 184 -0.06 6.54 5.78
C LEU A 184 -1.24 7.43 6.19
N ARG A 185 -1.65 7.43 7.47
CA ARG A 185 -2.70 8.33 7.97
C ARG A 185 -2.32 9.79 7.74
N GLN A 186 -1.11 10.19 8.12
CA GLN A 186 -0.68 11.59 8.02
C GLN A 186 -0.62 12.09 6.57
N VAL A 187 -0.03 11.30 5.64
CA VAL A 187 0.00 11.71 4.22
C VAL A 187 -1.38 11.66 3.58
N THR A 188 -2.27 10.76 4.02
CA THR A 188 -3.66 10.72 3.55
C THR A 188 -4.41 11.97 4.00
N ALA A 189 -4.32 12.33 5.28
CA ALA A 189 -5.00 13.50 5.83
C ALA A 189 -4.53 14.79 5.14
N ARG A 190 -3.22 14.96 4.95
CA ARG A 190 -2.66 16.07 4.15
C ARG A 190 -3.19 16.06 2.72
N ALA A 191 -3.25 14.89 2.09
CA ALA A 191 -3.69 14.81 0.70
C ALA A 191 -5.18 15.12 0.51
N ILE A 192 -6.02 14.78 1.49
CA ILE A 192 -7.44 15.18 1.52
C ILE A 192 -7.53 16.70 1.67
N HIS A 193 -6.83 17.26 2.67
CA HIS A 193 -6.91 18.68 3.00
C HIS A 193 -6.37 19.59 1.90
N GLU A 194 -5.20 19.26 1.33
CA GLU A 194 -4.52 20.11 0.36
C GLU A 194 -4.96 19.86 -1.10
N TYR A 195 -5.38 18.64 -1.45
CA TYR A 195 -5.61 18.24 -2.85
C TYR A 195 -6.96 17.57 -3.11
N GLY A 196 -7.85 17.48 -2.11
CA GLY A 196 -9.19 16.93 -2.29
C GLY A 196 -9.20 15.44 -2.68
N VAL A 197 -8.19 14.67 -2.24
CA VAL A 197 -8.09 13.24 -2.57
C VAL A 197 -9.32 12.47 -2.10
N GLY A 198 -9.88 11.63 -2.98
CA GLY A 198 -11.03 10.76 -2.69
C GLY A 198 -10.65 9.29 -2.41
N THR A 199 -9.49 8.85 -2.90
CA THR A 199 -9.03 7.46 -2.75
C THR A 199 -7.54 7.37 -2.49
N VAL A 200 -7.11 6.29 -1.85
CA VAL A 200 -5.70 5.91 -1.73
C VAL A 200 -5.49 4.60 -2.49
N THR A 201 -4.46 4.53 -3.32
CA THR A 201 -4.17 3.37 -4.16
C THR A 201 -2.72 2.89 -4.02
N ALA A 202 -2.49 1.59 -4.23
CA ALA A 202 -1.16 1.00 -4.21
C ALA A 202 -1.11 -0.25 -5.10
N HIS A 203 0.06 -0.53 -5.71
CA HIS A 203 0.31 -1.85 -6.29
C HIS A 203 1.11 -2.70 -5.31
N VAL A 204 0.70 -3.96 -5.15
CA VAL A 204 1.39 -4.95 -4.31
C VAL A 204 1.75 -6.15 -5.16
N TRP A 205 3.03 -6.52 -5.13
CA TRP A 205 3.55 -7.71 -5.82
C TRP A 205 2.83 -8.97 -5.34
N GLU A 206 2.48 -9.86 -6.27
CA GLU A 206 1.60 -11.01 -6.00
C GLU A 206 2.11 -11.95 -4.90
N THR A 207 3.43 -12.09 -4.77
CA THR A 207 4.05 -12.95 -3.75
C THR A 207 4.19 -12.27 -2.39
N ASN A 208 3.94 -10.95 -2.31
CA ASN A 208 4.03 -10.19 -1.07
C ASN A 208 2.70 -10.28 -0.29
N GLU A 209 2.34 -11.49 0.12
CA GLU A 209 1.11 -11.75 0.88
C GLU A 209 1.06 -10.98 2.19
N GLN A 210 2.22 -10.77 2.84
CA GLN A 210 2.32 -10.00 4.07
C GLN A 210 1.85 -8.55 3.86
N ALA A 211 2.29 -7.91 2.79
CA ALA A 211 1.83 -6.56 2.45
C ALA A 211 0.34 -6.55 2.09
N ARG A 212 -0.16 -7.53 1.31
CA ARG A 212 -1.60 -7.59 0.97
C ARG A 212 -2.47 -7.69 2.22
N LYS A 213 -2.15 -8.62 3.14
CA LYS A 213 -2.85 -8.79 4.43
C LYS A 213 -2.76 -7.53 5.29
N TRP A 214 -1.63 -6.81 5.25
CA TRP A 214 -1.49 -5.54 5.96
C TRP A 214 -2.41 -4.46 5.37
N TYR A 215 -2.40 -4.28 4.05
CA TYR A 215 -3.25 -3.30 3.37
C TYR A 215 -4.75 -3.59 3.59
N GLU A 216 -5.15 -4.87 3.52
CA GLU A 216 -6.52 -5.30 3.82
C GLU A 216 -6.95 -4.89 5.23
N LYS A 217 -6.11 -5.15 6.24
CA LYS A 217 -6.35 -4.73 7.64
C LYS A 217 -6.45 -3.20 7.80
N VAL A 218 -5.77 -2.44 6.95
CA VAL A 218 -5.82 -0.98 6.91
C VAL A 218 -7.02 -0.47 6.09
N GLY A 219 -7.83 -1.37 5.53
CA GLY A 219 -9.10 -1.06 4.86
C GLY A 219 -9.02 -0.98 3.33
N PHE A 220 -7.90 -1.38 2.73
CA PHE A 220 -7.81 -1.51 1.28
C PHE A 220 -8.53 -2.75 0.78
N LYS A 221 -9.01 -2.69 -0.46
CA LYS A 221 -9.62 -3.79 -1.19
C LYS A 221 -8.86 -4.02 -2.49
N GLU A 222 -8.79 -5.26 -2.94
CA GLU A 222 -8.25 -5.58 -4.27
C GLU A 222 -9.23 -5.09 -5.34
N LEU A 223 -8.76 -4.21 -6.21
CA LEU A 223 -9.55 -3.63 -7.29
C LEU A 223 -9.32 -4.39 -8.62
N SER A 224 -8.07 -4.72 -8.92
CA SER A 224 -7.72 -5.45 -10.14
C SER A 224 -6.38 -6.19 -10.00
N TYR A 225 -6.11 -7.08 -10.94
CA TYR A 225 -4.86 -7.83 -11.04
C TYR A 225 -4.20 -7.58 -12.40
N ASN A 226 -2.90 -7.30 -12.40
CA ASN A 226 -2.09 -7.15 -13.60
C ASN A 226 -0.97 -8.20 -13.61
N PRO A 227 -1.03 -9.23 -14.46
CA PRO A 227 -0.06 -10.34 -14.47
C PRO A 227 1.35 -9.95 -14.94
N GLU A 228 1.51 -8.81 -15.62
CA GLU A 228 2.77 -8.37 -16.22
C GLU A 228 3.29 -7.03 -15.66
N TYR A 229 2.85 -6.69 -14.44
CA TYR A 229 3.17 -5.40 -13.82
C TYR A 229 4.68 -5.20 -13.56
N TYR A 230 5.31 -6.15 -12.86
CA TYR A 230 6.72 -6.13 -12.52
C TYR A 230 7.55 -6.95 -13.51
N ARG A 231 8.05 -6.29 -14.56
CA ARG A 231 8.86 -6.92 -15.63
C ARG A 231 10.12 -7.67 -15.13
N LYS A 232 10.69 -7.22 -14.01
CA LYS A 232 11.95 -7.76 -13.43
C LYS A 232 11.72 -8.86 -12.38
N LEU A 233 10.48 -9.13 -12.00
CA LEU A 233 10.15 -10.13 -10.98
C LEU A 233 9.55 -11.39 -11.63
N LYS A 234 9.76 -12.53 -10.99
CA LYS A 234 9.15 -13.81 -11.34
C LYS A 234 8.60 -14.47 -10.08
N PRO A 235 7.27 -14.67 -9.97
CA PRO A 235 6.24 -14.23 -10.92
C PRO A 235 6.12 -12.68 -10.94
N GLY A 236 5.55 -12.10 -12.00
CA GLY A 236 5.63 -10.66 -12.30
C GLY A 236 4.35 -9.86 -12.03
N GLY A 237 3.32 -10.50 -11.51
CA GLY A 237 1.99 -9.94 -11.31
C GLY A 237 1.88 -9.01 -10.11
N ALA A 238 0.92 -8.10 -10.15
CA ALA A 238 0.60 -7.21 -9.04
C ALA A 238 -0.90 -7.01 -8.89
N TYR A 239 -1.33 -6.87 -7.64
CA TYR A 239 -2.69 -6.47 -7.29
C TYR A 239 -2.72 -4.95 -7.14
N LEU A 240 -3.66 -4.29 -7.82
CA LEU A 240 -4.03 -2.91 -7.55
C LEU A 240 -4.99 -2.90 -6.37
N LEU A 241 -4.60 -2.22 -5.31
CA LEU A 241 -5.40 -2.04 -4.10
C LEU A 241 -5.95 -0.61 -4.04
N GLU A 242 -7.18 -0.47 -3.58
CA GLU A 242 -7.83 0.82 -3.37
C GLU A 242 -8.49 0.90 -1.99
N ARG A 243 -8.41 2.07 -1.35
CA ARG A 243 -9.18 2.43 -0.16
C ARG A 243 -9.86 3.79 -0.41
N LYS A 244 -11.19 3.86 -0.22
CA LYS A 244 -11.91 5.14 -0.18
C LYS A 244 -11.56 5.88 1.12
N VAL A 245 -11.31 7.18 1.02
CA VAL A 245 -11.13 8.03 2.21
C VAL A 245 -12.48 8.43 2.79
N GLY A 246 -12.52 8.77 4.07
CA GLY A 246 -13.73 9.27 4.74
C GLY A 246 -13.44 10.22 5.89
N PRO A 247 -14.46 10.71 6.60
CA PRO A 247 -14.28 11.68 7.70
C PRO A 247 -13.30 11.23 8.78
N GLY A 248 -13.20 9.92 9.03
CA GLY A 248 -12.25 9.35 9.98
C GLY A 248 -10.77 9.55 9.61
N ASP A 249 -10.44 9.78 8.33
CA ASP A 249 -9.08 10.06 7.88
C ASP A 249 -8.62 11.50 8.23
N LEU A 250 -9.54 12.38 8.63
CA LEU A 250 -9.23 13.75 9.06
C LEU A 250 -9.16 13.90 10.58
N LEU A 251 -9.53 12.85 11.33
CA LEU A 251 -9.40 12.84 12.79
C LEU A 251 -7.94 12.59 13.15
N ASP A 252 -7.39 13.48 13.99
CA ASP A 252 -6.00 13.48 14.49
C ASP A 252 -4.94 13.99 13.51
N LEU A 253 -5.18 15.15 12.89
CA LEU A 253 -4.07 15.95 12.38
C LEU A 253 -3.27 16.47 13.59
N HIS A 254 -2.16 15.82 13.92
CA HIS A 254 -1.13 16.46 14.73
C HIS A 254 -0.76 17.77 14.04
N SER A 255 -1.09 18.89 14.69
CA SER A 255 -0.84 20.25 14.21
C SER A 255 0.67 20.43 14.00
N VAL A 256 1.13 20.15 12.79
CA VAL A 256 2.46 20.56 12.32
C VAL A 256 2.26 21.74 11.38
N GLU A 257 1.75 22.83 11.95
CA GLU A 257 1.85 24.17 11.37
C GLU A 257 2.61 25.02 12.37
N ASN A 258 3.90 25.20 12.13
CA ASN A 258 4.70 26.32 12.62
C ASN A 258 6.01 26.35 11.81
N GLU A 259 5.91 26.80 10.55
CA GLU A 259 7.00 27.51 9.88
C GLU A 259 6.36 28.69 9.13
N ALA A 260 6.58 29.88 9.69
CA ALA A 260 6.44 31.17 9.03
C ALA A 260 7.68 31.44 8.17
#